data_AF-A0A4Q1BAP7-F1
#
_entry.id   AF-A0A4Q1BAP7-F1
#
_cell.length_a   1.000
_cell.length_b   1.000
_cell.length_c   1.000
_cell.angle_alpha   90.00
_cell.angle_beta   90.00
_cell.angle_gamma   90.00
#
_symmetry.space_group_name_H-M   'P 1'
#
loop_
_entity.id
_entity.type
_entity.pdbx_description
1 polymer ?
#
loop_
_entity_poly.entity_id
_entity_poly.type
_entity_poly.pdbx_seq_one_letter_code
_entity_poly.pdbx_strand_id
1 'polypeptide(L)'
;MASAKILTLAIRTLAKPISTTIKNQAAEHPTFRSVCIGLAQSMHRTEARMRLGLLNEEAKNIKPLNDVRAIQNGATFLAESFLFLVGAGLIVGETWRSSRKETRRRDEVHERLDNLEEDVKSIRGLLESATWREGVDDLRERSEKLERVLETVISNGLKAGWLGLGHSDESGEGLPLLQMNRSGREVVGHGHRIDLSSRVEVDDPA
;
A
#
# COMPACT_ATOMS: atom_id res chain seq x y z
N MET A 1 16.22 -2.86 9.58
CA MET A 1 17.58 -2.94 10.19
C MET A 1 17.99 -1.69 10.98
N ALA A 2 17.59 -0.47 10.59
CA ALA A 2 17.94 0.76 11.32
C ALA A 2 17.26 0.89 12.71
N SER A 3 15.96 0.58 12.80
CA SER A 3 15.18 0.67 14.06
C SER A 3 15.74 -0.19 15.19
N ALA A 4 16.09 -1.46 14.92
CA ALA A 4 16.70 -2.35 15.90
C ALA A 4 18.06 -1.86 16.40
N LYS A 5 18.86 -1.21 15.54
CA LYS A 5 20.16 -0.63 15.90
C LYS A 5 20.00 0.64 16.75
N ILE A 6 19.03 1.49 16.43
CA ILE A 6 18.72 2.70 17.21
C ILE A 6 18.21 2.31 18.60
N LEU A 7 17.31 1.32 18.67
CA LEU A 7 16.74 0.83 19.93
C LEU A 7 17.80 0.22 20.85
N THR A 8 18.68 -0.63 20.31
CA THR A 8 19.78 -1.22 21.08
C THR A 8 20.79 -0.19 21.54
N LEU A 9 21.03 0.87 20.74
CA LEU A 9 21.87 1.98 21.16
C LEU A 9 21.21 2.76 22.29
N ALA A 10 19.93 3.14 22.17
CA ALA A 10 19.18 3.87 23.20
C ALA A 10 19.14 3.12 24.54
N ILE A 11 18.90 1.81 24.52
CA ILE A 11 18.96 0.96 25.72
C ILE A 11 20.34 1.07 26.37
N ARG A 12 21.42 0.96 25.59
CA ARG A 12 22.79 1.02 26.12
C ARG A 12 23.16 2.39 26.67
N THR A 13 22.70 3.46 26.02
CA THR A 13 22.99 4.85 26.42
C THR A 13 22.22 5.25 27.67
N LEU A 14 21.02 4.69 27.90
CA LEU A 14 20.20 5.00 29.08
C LEU A 14 20.46 4.03 30.25
N ALA A 15 20.75 2.76 29.99
CA ALA A 15 20.92 1.75 31.04
C ALA A 15 22.11 2.05 31.97
N LYS A 16 23.24 2.50 31.43
CA LYS A 16 24.42 2.85 32.23
C LYS A 16 24.20 4.04 33.17
N PRO A 17 23.81 5.24 32.69
CA PRO A 17 23.63 6.41 33.55
C PRO A 17 22.49 6.23 34.55
N ILE A 18 21.41 5.53 34.20
CA ILE A 18 20.28 5.31 35.11
C ILE A 18 20.68 4.34 36.23
N SER A 19 21.37 3.24 35.92
CA SER A 19 21.85 2.32 36.96
C SER A 19 22.84 2.99 37.92
N THR A 20 23.71 3.89 37.44
CA THR A 20 24.67 4.60 38.29
C THR A 20 24.02 5.69 39.15
N THR A 21 23.04 6.43 38.61
CA THR A 21 22.35 7.49 39.36
C THR A 21 21.46 6.92 40.46
N ILE A 22 20.74 5.83 40.18
CA ILE A 22 19.90 5.16 41.17
C ILE A 22 20.75 4.55 42.31
N LYS A 23 21.95 4.03 42.00
CA LYS A 23 22.90 3.56 43.03
C LYS A 23 23.39 4.70 43.93
N ASN A 24 23.72 5.86 43.35
CA ASN A 24 24.14 7.02 44.13
C ASN A 24 23.01 7.55 45.01
N GLN A 25 21.78 7.64 44.49
CA GLN A 25 20.62 8.03 45.30
C GLN A 25 20.28 7.03 46.41
N ALA A 26 20.52 5.73 46.20
CA ALA A 26 20.35 4.73 47.25
C ALA A 26 21.43 4.77 48.33
N ALA A 27 22.59 5.38 48.05
CA ALA A 27 23.61 5.67 49.04
C ALA A 27 23.27 6.95 49.84
N GLU A 28 22.66 7.94 49.19
CA GLU A 28 22.35 9.24 49.79
C GLU A 28 21.02 9.26 50.57
N HIS A 29 20.00 8.52 50.14
CA HIS A 29 18.67 8.54 50.76
C HIS A 29 18.30 7.23 51.47
N PRO A 30 18.07 7.24 52.79
CA PRO A 30 17.74 6.03 53.57
C PRO A 30 16.34 5.48 53.28
N THR A 31 15.38 6.34 52.91
CA THR A 31 14.04 5.92 52.47
C THR A 31 14.08 5.21 51.13
N PHE A 32 14.90 5.69 50.20
CA PHE A 32 15.08 5.04 48.90
C PHE A 32 15.83 3.72 49.05
N ARG A 33 16.82 3.65 49.95
CA ARG A 33 17.50 2.42 50.32
C ARG A 33 16.53 1.33 50.80
N SER A 34 15.59 1.66 51.69
CA SER A 34 14.62 0.67 52.19
C SER A 34 13.67 0.16 51.11
N VAL A 35 13.27 1.02 50.16
CA VAL A 35 12.48 0.61 48.98
C VAL A 35 13.27 -0.34 48.10
N CYS A 36 14.53 -0.03 47.77
CA CYS A 36 15.40 -0.92 46.99
C CYS A 36 15.60 -2.28 47.67
N ILE A 37 15.83 -2.29 48.99
CA ILE A 37 15.96 -3.54 49.76
C ILE A 37 14.65 -4.32 49.73
N GLY A 38 13.51 -3.66 49.96
CA GLY A 38 12.20 -4.30 49.93
C GLY A 38 11.89 -4.95 48.58
N LEU A 39 12.17 -4.25 47.49
CA LEU A 39 12.00 -4.76 46.12
C LEU A 39 12.95 -5.93 45.83
N ALA A 40 14.23 -5.82 46.19
CA ALA A 40 15.20 -6.88 45.99
C ALA A 40 14.82 -8.15 46.76
N GLN A 41 14.38 -8.00 48.02
CA GLN A 41 13.94 -9.13 48.85
C GLN A 41 12.61 -9.72 48.34
N SER A 42 11.67 -8.89 47.88
CA SER A 42 10.41 -9.36 47.27
C SER A 42 10.67 -10.17 46.01
N MET A 43 11.53 -9.67 45.13
CA MET A 43 11.94 -10.38 43.91
C MET A 43 12.64 -11.69 44.26
N HIS A 44 13.58 -11.68 45.20
CA HIS A 44 14.31 -12.89 45.60
C HIS A 44 13.37 -13.94 46.21
N ARG A 45 12.38 -13.52 47.02
CA ARG A 45 11.35 -14.40 47.57
C ARG A 45 10.43 -14.94 46.48
N THR A 46 10.05 -14.12 45.51
CA THR A 46 9.20 -14.52 44.39
C THR A 46 9.92 -15.53 43.50
N GLU A 47 11.18 -15.27 43.17
CA GLU A 47 12.03 -16.18 42.40
C GLU A 47 12.24 -17.51 43.14
N ALA A 48 12.55 -17.45 44.44
CA ALA A 48 12.69 -18.65 45.26
C ALA A 48 11.38 -19.45 45.30
N ARG A 49 10.23 -18.80 45.52
CA ARG A 49 8.92 -19.46 45.48
C ARG A 49 8.61 -20.10 44.14
N MET A 50 8.92 -19.43 43.02
CA MET A 50 8.73 -20.00 41.69
C MET A 50 9.61 -21.23 41.47
N ARG A 51 10.90 -21.15 41.84
CA ARG A 51 11.83 -22.29 41.71
C ARG A 51 11.41 -23.48 42.57
N LEU A 52 11.01 -23.21 43.81
CA LEU A 52 10.55 -24.23 44.75
C LEU A 52 9.19 -24.83 44.33
N GLY A 53 8.30 -24.00 43.77
CA GLY A 53 7.03 -24.47 43.20
C GLY A 53 7.22 -25.37 41.96
N LEU A 54 8.25 -25.12 41.16
CA LEU A 54 8.61 -26.01 40.04
C LEU A 54 9.29 -27.31 40.50
N LEU A 55 10.08 -27.27 41.59
CA LEU A 55 10.75 -28.44 42.16
C LEU A 55 9.91 -29.24 43.17
N ASN A 56 8.72 -28.74 43.53
CA ASN A 56 7.85 -29.28 44.58
C ASN A 56 8.58 -29.52 45.91
N GLU A 57 9.56 -28.66 46.23
CA GLU A 57 10.32 -28.69 47.48
C GLU A 57 9.77 -27.65 48.48
N GLU A 58 9.72 -28.02 49.76
CA GLU A 58 9.28 -27.09 50.81
C GLU A 58 10.28 -25.94 51.00
N ALA A 59 9.75 -24.71 51.12
CA ALA A 59 10.55 -23.50 51.19
C ALA A 59 11.39 -23.41 52.46
N LYS A 60 12.59 -24.00 52.42
CA LYS A 60 13.58 -23.87 53.49
C LYS A 60 14.06 -22.41 53.56
N ASN A 61 14.10 -21.89 54.79
CA ASN A 61 14.43 -20.51 55.18
C ASN A 61 15.32 -19.75 54.17
N ILE A 62 14.72 -18.84 53.40
CA ILE A 62 15.42 -18.01 52.42
C ILE A 62 16.22 -16.95 53.20
N LYS A 63 17.54 -17.14 53.24
CA LYS A 63 18.47 -16.25 53.94
C LYS A 63 18.43 -14.85 53.29
N PRO A 64 18.14 -13.77 54.05
CA PRO A 64 18.06 -12.43 53.48
C PRO A 64 19.43 -12.01 52.92
N LEU A 65 19.39 -11.40 51.72
CA LEU A 65 20.58 -10.89 51.05
C LEU A 65 21.22 -9.74 51.84
N ASN A 66 22.56 -9.66 51.83
CA ASN A 66 23.33 -8.54 52.38
C ASN A 66 22.82 -7.21 51.81
N ASP A 67 22.54 -6.23 52.67
CA ASP A 67 22.06 -4.89 52.36
C ASP A 67 22.72 -4.27 51.12
N VAL A 68 24.06 -4.36 51.01
CA VAL A 68 24.80 -3.77 49.89
C VAL A 68 24.41 -4.41 48.55
N ARG A 69 24.26 -5.74 48.52
CA ARG A 69 23.83 -6.48 47.33
C ARG A 69 22.35 -6.26 47.03
N ALA A 70 21.51 -6.19 48.07
CA ALA A 70 20.09 -5.91 47.91
C ALA A 70 19.87 -4.53 47.25
N ILE A 71 20.63 -3.52 47.66
CA ILE A 71 20.58 -2.18 47.04
C ILE A 71 20.99 -2.22 45.58
N GLN A 72 22.11 -2.89 45.26
CA GLN A 72 22.60 -2.96 43.88
C GLN A 72 21.60 -3.64 42.93
N ASN A 73 21.00 -4.74 43.40
CA ASN A 73 20.02 -5.50 42.62
C ASN A 73 18.70 -4.74 42.49
N GLY A 74 18.22 -4.14 43.58
CA GLY A 74 17.01 -3.30 43.57
C GLY A 74 17.14 -2.08 42.67
N ALA A 75 18.30 -1.41 42.71
CA ALA A 75 18.59 -0.26 41.84
C ALA A 75 18.59 -0.63 40.34
N THR A 76 19.19 -1.77 39.99
CA THR A 76 19.24 -2.23 38.60
C THR A 76 17.84 -2.60 38.09
N PHE A 77 17.05 -3.30 38.91
CA PHE A 77 15.66 -3.64 38.58
C PHE A 77 14.77 -2.39 38.42
N LEU A 78 14.91 -1.39 39.30
CA LEU A 78 14.18 -0.13 39.20
C LEU A 78 14.54 0.64 37.92
N ALA A 79 15.82 0.70 37.56
CA ALA A 79 16.29 1.31 36.32
C ALA A 79 15.65 0.66 35.08
N GLU A 80 15.69 -0.68 35.03
CA GLU A 80 15.16 -1.46 33.92
C GLU A 80 13.63 -1.35 33.84
N SER A 81 12.94 -1.41 34.97
CA SER A 81 11.48 -1.27 35.04
C SER A 81 11.02 0.11 34.57
N PHE A 82 11.73 1.17 34.95
CA PHE A 82 11.44 2.52 34.51
C PHE A 82 11.59 2.66 32.98
N LEU A 83 12.71 2.19 32.44
CA LEU A 83 12.95 2.21 30.99
C LEU A 83 11.92 1.38 30.21
N PHE A 84 11.59 0.20 30.71
CA PHE A 84 10.58 -0.65 30.11
C PHE A 84 9.20 0.01 30.12
N LEU A 85 8.82 0.65 31.22
CA LEU A 85 7.53 1.33 31.33
C LEU A 85 7.43 2.55 30.39
N VAL A 86 8.50 3.33 30.27
CA VAL A 86 8.57 4.44 29.30
C VAL A 86 8.49 3.92 27.87
N GLY A 87 9.25 2.87 27.53
CA GLY A 87 9.24 2.28 26.19
C GLY A 87 7.90 1.63 25.84
N ALA A 88 7.36 0.81 26.72
CA ALA A 88 6.05 0.17 26.56
C ALA A 88 4.94 1.22 26.50
N GLY A 89 4.98 2.24 27.35
CA GLY A 89 4.04 3.35 27.34
C GLY A 89 4.07 4.14 26.03
N LEU A 90 5.26 4.37 25.47
CA LEU A 90 5.41 5.06 24.17
C LEU A 90 4.86 4.21 23.02
N ILE A 91 5.12 2.89 23.02
CA ILE A 91 4.59 1.96 22.01
C ILE A 91 3.06 1.87 22.13
N VAL A 92 2.52 1.73 23.34
CA VAL A 92 1.07 1.67 23.58
C VAL A 92 0.40 3.01 23.22
N GLY A 93 1.03 4.13 23.58
CA GLY A 93 0.55 5.46 23.21
C GLY A 93 0.55 5.69 21.71
N GLU A 94 1.60 5.24 21.00
CA GLU A 94 1.68 5.34 19.56
C GLU A 94 0.71 4.40 18.86
N THR A 95 0.55 3.16 19.33
CA THR A 95 -0.45 2.22 18.77
C THR A 95 -1.87 2.74 18.96
N TRP A 96 -2.20 3.31 20.13
CA TRP A 96 -3.49 3.95 20.36
C TRP A 96 -3.72 5.15 19.44
N ARG A 97 -2.71 6.01 19.26
CA ARG A 97 -2.79 7.16 18.34
C ARG A 97 -2.83 6.74 16.86
N SER A 98 -2.09 5.69 16.50
CA SER A 98 -1.94 5.19 15.13
C SER A 98 -3.19 4.45 14.65
N SER A 99 -3.88 3.75 15.54
CA SER A 99 -5.14 3.05 15.23
C SER A 99 -6.19 4.00 14.62
N ARG A 100 -6.23 5.28 15.05
CA ARG A 100 -7.13 6.29 14.46
C ARG A 100 -6.78 6.70 13.02
N LYS A 101 -5.53 6.50 12.58
CA LYS A 101 -5.11 6.76 11.19
C LYS A 101 -5.23 5.53 10.30
N GLU A 102 -5.09 4.33 10.86
CA GLU A 102 -5.25 3.08 10.10
C GLU A 102 -6.70 2.88 9.63
N THR A 103 -7.70 3.18 10.46
CA THR A 103 -9.12 3.09 10.07
C THR A 103 -9.41 3.98 8.87
N ARG A 104 -8.99 5.25 8.90
CA ARG A 104 -9.16 6.17 7.77
C ARG A 104 -8.49 5.69 6.48
N ARG A 105 -7.32 5.04 6.58
CA ARG A 105 -6.62 4.47 5.43
C ARG A 105 -7.33 3.21 4.90
N ARG A 106 -7.91 2.39 5.78
CA ARG A 106 -8.73 1.23 5.38
C ARG A 106 -10.04 1.68 4.73
N ASP A 107 -10.69 2.71 5.28
CA ASP A 107 -11.92 3.28 4.73
C ASP A 107 -11.68 3.84 3.32
N GLU A 108 -10.59 4.61 3.13
CA GLU A 108 -10.22 5.15 1.82
C GLU A 108 -9.88 4.06 0.80
N VAL A 109 -9.24 2.97 1.23
CA VAL A 109 -8.96 1.82 0.33
C VAL A 109 -10.25 1.09 -0.03
N HIS A 110 -11.19 0.92 0.91
CA HIS A 110 -12.48 0.30 0.63
C HIS A 110 -13.31 1.14 -0.35
N GLU A 111 -13.38 2.46 -0.16
CA GLU A 111 -14.07 3.35 -1.08
C GLU A 111 -13.48 3.29 -2.50
N ARG A 112 -12.14 3.20 -2.62
CA ARG A 112 -11.48 3.01 -3.92
C ARG A 112 -11.80 1.66 -4.56
N LEU A 113 -11.91 0.59 -3.77
CA LEU A 113 -12.27 -0.74 -4.28
C LEU A 113 -13.73 -0.78 -4.75
N ASP A 114 -14.64 -0.19 -3.97
CA ASP A 114 -16.06 -0.12 -4.30
C ASP A 114 -16.29 0.66 -5.60
N ASN A 115 -15.63 1.81 -5.76
CA ASN A 115 -15.68 2.60 -6.99
C ASN A 115 -15.14 1.81 -8.20
N LEU A 116 -14.03 1.07 -8.02
CA LEU A 116 -13.45 0.27 -9.10
C LEU A 116 -14.36 -0.91 -9.49
N GLU A 117 -15.05 -1.50 -8.51
CA GLU A 117 -16.04 -2.55 -8.76
C GLU A 117 -17.26 -1.99 -9.50
N GLU A 118 -17.72 -0.80 -9.13
CA GLU A 118 -18.80 -0.08 -9.82
C GLU A 118 -18.41 0.27 -11.27
N ASP A 119 -17.19 0.77 -11.50
CA ASP A 119 -16.67 1.06 -12.85
C ASP A 119 -16.60 -0.21 -13.71
N VAL A 120 -16.07 -1.32 -13.15
CA VAL A 120 -16.03 -2.61 -13.85
C VAL A 120 -17.44 -3.09 -14.18
N LYS A 121 -18.39 -2.93 -13.25
CA LYS A 121 -19.79 -3.32 -13.44
C LYS A 121 -20.47 -2.45 -14.49
N SER A 122 -20.21 -1.15 -14.51
CA SER A 122 -20.69 -0.20 -15.51
C SER A 122 -20.15 -0.55 -16.90
N ILE A 123 -18.83 -0.77 -17.02
CA ILE A 123 -18.20 -1.16 -18.29
C ILE A 123 -18.74 -2.51 -18.78
N ARG A 124 -18.89 -3.50 -17.89
CA ARG A 124 -19.52 -4.80 -18.22
C ARG A 124 -20.98 -4.62 -18.64
N GLY A 125 -21.73 -3.77 -17.96
CA GLY A 125 -23.09 -3.42 -18.29
C GLY A 125 -23.20 -2.80 -19.67
N LEU A 126 -22.34 -1.83 -20.00
CA LEU A 126 -22.26 -1.21 -21.33
C LEU A 126 -21.86 -2.21 -22.43
N LEU A 127 -20.96 -3.14 -22.11
CA LEU A 127 -20.55 -4.22 -23.00
C LEU A 127 -21.69 -5.21 -23.26
N GLU A 128 -22.50 -5.50 -22.24
CA GLU A 128 -23.62 -6.44 -22.30
C GLU A 128 -24.89 -5.82 -22.88
N SER A 129 -25.10 -4.52 -22.69
CA SER A 129 -26.41 -3.88 -22.93
C SER A 129 -26.76 -3.63 -24.39
N ALA A 130 -25.82 -3.47 -25.33
CA ALA A 130 -26.25 -3.24 -26.72
C ALA A 130 -25.18 -3.38 -27.81
N THR A 131 -23.99 -2.80 -27.68
CA THR A 131 -23.32 -2.32 -28.90
C THR A 131 -22.44 -3.37 -29.59
N TRP A 132 -21.93 -4.36 -28.84
CA TRP A 132 -20.93 -5.30 -29.37
C TRP A 132 -21.52 -6.56 -30.00
N ARG A 133 -22.70 -7.03 -29.54
CA ARG A 133 -23.38 -8.17 -30.15
C ARG A 133 -24.09 -7.75 -31.44
N GLU A 134 -24.83 -6.64 -31.42
CA GLU A 134 -25.52 -6.13 -32.61
C GLU A 134 -24.55 -5.72 -33.74
N GLY A 135 -23.41 -5.11 -33.39
CA GLY A 135 -22.41 -4.70 -34.40
C GLY A 135 -21.74 -5.87 -35.13
N VAL A 136 -21.58 -7.03 -34.46
CA VAL A 136 -20.99 -8.23 -35.08
C VAL A 136 -21.98 -8.90 -36.03
N ASP A 137 -23.28 -8.91 -35.68
CA ASP A 137 -24.32 -9.51 -36.52
C ASP A 137 -24.64 -8.63 -37.74
N ASP A 138 -24.69 -7.30 -37.58
CA ASP A 138 -24.87 -6.36 -38.71
C ASP A 138 -23.69 -6.39 -39.69
N LEU A 139 -22.45 -6.54 -39.20
CA LEU A 139 -21.26 -6.64 -40.06
C LEU A 139 -21.23 -7.95 -40.86
N ARG A 140 -21.69 -9.06 -40.27
CA ARG A 140 -21.87 -10.34 -40.97
C ARG A 140 -22.95 -10.25 -42.03
N GLU A 141 -24.09 -9.66 -41.72
CA GLU A 141 -25.19 -9.50 -42.67
C GLU A 141 -24.78 -8.63 -43.88
N ARG A 142 -23.97 -7.59 -43.66
CA ARG A 142 -23.39 -6.76 -44.74
C ARG A 142 -22.43 -7.56 -45.62
N SER A 143 -21.63 -8.44 -45.02
CA SER A 143 -20.69 -9.29 -45.76
C SER A 143 -21.43 -10.29 -46.66
N GLU A 144 -22.48 -10.94 -46.14
CA GLU A 144 -23.33 -11.86 -46.92
C GLU A 144 -24.13 -11.16 -48.03
N LYS A 145 -24.55 -9.91 -47.81
CA LYS A 145 -25.20 -9.09 -48.85
C LYS A 145 -24.22 -8.75 -49.97
N LEU A 146 -22.99 -8.37 -49.62
CA LEU A 146 -21.94 -8.08 -50.59
C LEU A 146 -21.61 -9.31 -51.45
N GLU A 147 -21.55 -10.50 -50.85
CA GLU A 147 -21.33 -11.75 -51.59
C GLU A 147 -22.45 -12.03 -52.59
N ARG A 148 -23.72 -11.86 -52.20
CA ARG A 148 -24.87 -12.06 -53.11
C ARG A 148 -24.91 -11.04 -54.26
N VAL A 149 -24.60 -9.78 -53.98
CA VAL A 149 -24.51 -8.74 -55.01
C VAL A 149 -23.37 -9.04 -55.95
N LEU A 150 -22.21 -9.44 -55.42
CA LEU A 150 -21.05 -9.83 -56.21
C LEU A 150 -21.38 -11.03 -57.11
N GLU A 151 -22.05 -12.06 -56.59
CA GLU A 151 -22.50 -13.22 -57.37
C GLU A 151 -23.48 -12.82 -58.47
N THR A 152 -24.42 -11.91 -58.18
CA THR A 152 -25.39 -11.40 -59.16
C THR A 152 -24.71 -10.59 -60.26
N VAL A 153 -23.77 -9.72 -59.88
CA VAL A 153 -23.00 -8.89 -60.83
C VAL A 153 -22.07 -9.74 -61.67
N ILE A 154 -21.39 -10.74 -61.08
CA ILE A 154 -20.56 -11.70 -61.81
C ILE A 154 -21.41 -12.53 -62.77
N SER A 155 -22.56 -13.04 -62.33
CA SER A 155 -23.48 -13.83 -63.17
C SER A 155 -24.06 -13.02 -64.32
N ASN A 156 -24.48 -11.77 -64.07
CA ASN A 156 -24.96 -10.86 -65.11
C ASN A 156 -23.82 -10.41 -66.04
N GLY A 157 -22.62 -10.18 -65.52
CA GLY A 157 -21.42 -9.86 -66.31
C GLY A 157 -20.92 -11.02 -67.17
N LEU A 158 -21.03 -12.26 -66.67
CA LEU A 158 -20.81 -13.50 -67.42
C LEU A 158 -21.81 -13.63 -68.57
N LYS A 159 -23.10 -13.42 -68.29
CA LYS A 159 -24.17 -13.45 -69.31
C LYS A 159 -24.07 -12.29 -70.32
N ALA A 160 -23.57 -11.14 -69.90
CA ALA A 160 -23.34 -9.95 -70.73
C ALA A 160 -21.98 -9.96 -71.45
N GLY A 161 -21.15 -11.00 -71.28
CA GLY A 161 -19.90 -11.20 -72.01
C GLY A 161 -18.69 -10.40 -71.51
N TRP A 162 -18.75 -9.77 -70.34
CA TRP A 162 -17.67 -8.90 -69.82
C TRP A 162 -16.45 -9.65 -69.26
N LEU A 163 -16.63 -10.91 -68.85
CA LEU A 163 -15.52 -11.77 -68.45
C LEU A 163 -14.57 -12.13 -69.61
N GLY A 164 -14.93 -11.77 -70.85
CA GLY A 164 -14.07 -11.84 -72.03
C GLY A 164 -13.18 -10.61 -72.29
N LEU A 165 -13.24 -9.55 -71.48
CA LEU A 165 -12.47 -8.31 -71.70
C LEU A 165 -11.19 -8.18 -70.84
N GLY A 166 -10.82 -9.22 -70.08
CA GLY A 166 -9.69 -9.16 -69.14
C GLY A 166 -8.31 -9.53 -69.69
N HIS A 167 -8.18 -9.99 -70.93
CA HIS A 167 -6.87 -10.34 -71.49
C HIS A 167 -6.88 -10.31 -73.02
N SER A 168 -6.54 -9.18 -73.62
CA SER A 168 -5.74 -9.04 -74.85
C SER A 168 -5.40 -7.57 -75.06
N ASP A 169 -4.23 -7.39 -75.63
CA ASP A 169 -3.39 -6.21 -75.73
C ASP A 169 -3.91 -5.07 -76.64
N GLU A 170 -3.29 -3.91 -76.45
CA GLU A 170 -3.14 -2.79 -77.40
C GLU A 170 -4.39 -2.09 -77.96
N SER A 171 -4.76 -0.94 -77.39
CA SER A 171 -4.74 0.39 -78.07
C SER A 171 -5.41 1.44 -77.18
N GLY A 172 -4.71 2.57 -77.01
CA GLY A 172 -5.03 3.55 -75.99
C GLY A 172 -6.30 4.34 -76.25
N GLU A 173 -7.06 4.57 -75.18
CA GLU A 173 -7.59 5.88 -74.80
C GLU A 173 -7.68 5.91 -73.27
N GLY A 174 -7.09 6.95 -72.65
CA GLY A 174 -6.96 7.07 -71.20
C GLY A 174 -8.31 7.25 -70.51
N LEU A 175 -8.60 6.41 -69.52
CA LEU A 175 -9.66 6.66 -68.55
C LEU A 175 -9.21 7.76 -67.56
N PRO A 176 -9.95 8.87 -67.39
CA PRO A 176 -9.61 9.88 -66.42
C PRO A 176 -9.95 9.35 -65.01
N LEU A 177 -8.91 9.04 -64.25
CA LEU A 177 -9.01 8.72 -62.83
C LEU A 177 -9.32 9.97 -62.00
N LEU A 178 -10.23 9.78 -61.03
CA LEU A 178 -10.28 10.45 -59.72
C LEU A 178 -10.01 11.98 -59.71
N GLN A 179 -11.05 12.80 -59.90
CA GLN A 179 -11.08 14.12 -59.27
C GLN A 179 -11.64 14.00 -57.85
N MET A 180 -10.73 14.07 -56.88
CA MET A 180 -11.04 14.38 -55.49
C MET A 180 -11.76 15.74 -55.41
N ASN A 181 -13.05 15.72 -55.12
CA ASN A 181 -13.76 16.90 -54.63
C ASN A 181 -13.35 17.15 -53.16
N ARG A 182 -12.26 17.88 -52.97
CA ARG A 182 -11.98 18.63 -51.73
C ARG A 182 -12.44 20.07 -51.94
N SER A 183 -13.50 20.47 -51.23
CA SER A 183 -13.53 21.65 -50.35
C SER A 183 -14.94 22.21 -50.28
N GLY A 184 -15.54 22.19 -49.09
CA GLY A 184 -16.82 22.83 -48.85
C GLY A 184 -17.64 22.20 -47.73
N ARG A 185 -17.07 22.13 -46.52
CA ARG A 185 -17.89 22.11 -45.29
C ARG A 185 -17.05 22.53 -44.10
N GLU A 186 -17.28 23.77 -43.67
CA GLU A 186 -16.92 24.28 -42.35
C GLU A 186 -17.40 23.29 -41.28
N VAL A 187 -16.48 22.86 -40.43
CA VAL A 187 -16.79 22.20 -39.17
C VAL A 187 -16.26 23.12 -38.08
N VAL A 188 -17.20 23.77 -37.38
CA VAL A 188 -16.98 24.56 -36.19
C VAL A 188 -16.41 23.64 -35.10
N GLY A 189 -15.10 23.73 -34.88
CA GLY A 189 -14.43 23.10 -33.75
C GLY A 189 -14.52 23.99 -32.52
N HIS A 190 -15.36 23.62 -31.55
CA HIS A 190 -15.30 24.16 -30.20
C HIS A 190 -14.02 23.66 -29.51
N GLY A 191 -12.99 24.51 -29.50
CA GLY A 191 -11.78 24.30 -28.71
C GLY A 191 -12.04 24.60 -27.25
N HIS A 192 -12.12 23.54 -26.41
CA HIS A 192 -11.96 23.68 -24.97
C HIS A 192 -10.46 23.79 -24.69
N ARG A 193 -10.01 25.02 -24.40
CA ARG A 193 -8.62 25.36 -24.13
C ARG A 193 -8.29 24.89 -22.70
N ILE A 194 -7.55 23.81 -22.59
CA ILE A 194 -6.91 23.41 -21.33
C ILE A 194 -5.75 24.38 -21.12
N ASP A 195 -5.87 25.21 -20.08
CA ASP A 195 -4.81 26.09 -19.61
C ASP A 195 -3.77 25.25 -18.86
N LEU A 196 -2.58 25.14 -19.44
CA LEU A 196 -1.39 24.59 -18.82
C LEU A 196 -0.28 25.63 -18.95
N SER A 197 -0.39 26.73 -18.19
CA SER A 197 0.77 27.56 -17.84
C SER A 197 1.17 27.28 -16.40
N SER A 198 1.87 26.16 -16.21
CA SER A 198 2.63 25.87 -15.01
C SER A 198 3.86 26.77 -14.99
N ARG A 199 3.79 27.82 -14.17
CA ARG A 199 4.93 28.67 -13.79
C ARG A 199 5.89 27.84 -12.94
N VAL A 200 7.02 27.45 -13.55
CA VAL A 200 8.19 26.92 -12.85
C VAL A 200 8.87 28.11 -12.19
N GLU A 201 8.62 28.31 -10.90
CA GLU A 201 9.40 29.22 -10.07
C GLU A 201 10.57 28.39 -9.49
N VAL A 202 11.77 28.73 -9.95
CA VAL A 202 13.05 28.18 -9.50
C VAL A 202 13.45 28.98 -8.28
N ASP A 203 13.33 28.39 -7.09
CA ASP A 203 14.03 28.85 -5.89
C ASP A 203 15.34 28.08 -5.79
N ASP A 204 16.46 28.79 -5.85
CA ASP A 204 17.78 28.29 -5.43
C ASP A 204 18.32 29.27 -4.36
N PRO A 205 19.04 28.78 -3.34
CA PRO A 205 19.23 29.46 -2.07
C PRO A 205 20.54 30.27 -1.99
N ALA A 206 20.52 31.34 -1.21
CA ALA A 206 21.68 31.91 -0.53
C ALA A 206 21.24 32.73 0.69
#